data_AF-A0A933WSF1-F1
#
_entry.id   AF-A0A933WSF1-F1
#
_cell.length_a   1.000
_cell.length_b   1.000
_cell.length_c   1.000
_cell.angle_alpha   90.00
_cell.angle_beta   90.00
_cell.angle_gamma   90.00
#
_symmetry.space_group_name_H-M   'P 1'
#
loop_
_entity.id
_entity.type
_entity.pdbx_description
1 polymer ?
#
loop_
_entity_poly.entity_id
_entity_poly.type
_entity_poly.pdbx_seq_one_letter_code
_entity_poly.pdbx_strand_id
1 'polypeptide(L)'
;MPLFEDLCRSLTKILNNYDELLKTAGEQYLLFQQGNFNQLMPLLEKKNSLFVEIDVDSKALASLKQQWLETANSAPEEQRASVNALLDKITEAHKRLMEEENKCVALAEKSKTTVSSELDKIINAKKAASAYANMKKQKP
;
A
#
# COMPACT_ATOMS: atom_id res chain seq x y z
N MET A 1 -30.72 -11.46 11.87
CA MET A 1 -31.30 -10.10 11.95
C MET A 1 -30.70 -9.33 10.79
N PRO A 2 -31.49 -8.78 9.85
CA PRO A 2 -30.97 -8.27 8.58
C PRO A 2 -29.84 -7.23 8.74
N LEU A 3 -29.99 -6.30 9.70
CA LEU A 3 -28.98 -5.28 10.02
C LEU A 3 -27.62 -5.88 10.42
N PHE A 4 -27.62 -6.88 11.31
CA PHE A 4 -26.39 -7.54 11.76
C PHE A 4 -25.69 -8.26 10.59
N GLU A 5 -26.45 -8.98 9.78
CA GLU A 5 -25.92 -9.75 8.64
C GLU A 5 -25.32 -8.82 7.56
N ASP A 6 -26.00 -7.73 7.24
CA ASP A 6 -25.53 -6.75 6.25
C ASP A 6 -24.31 -5.96 6.76
N LEU A 7 -24.27 -5.64 8.06
CA LEU A 7 -23.11 -5.01 8.69
C LEU A 7 -21.89 -5.96 8.66
N CYS A 8 -22.05 -7.21 9.10
CA CYS A 8 -20.98 -8.20 9.08
C CYS A 8 -20.49 -8.48 7.65
N ARG A 9 -21.39 -8.55 6.67
CA ARG A 9 -21.03 -8.71 5.26
C ARG A 9 -20.18 -7.55 4.76
N SER A 10 -20.59 -6.32 5.06
CA SER A 10 -19.88 -5.10 4.66
C SER A 10 -18.50 -4.99 5.33
N LEU A 11 -18.41 -5.27 6.64
CA LEU A 11 -17.14 -5.31 7.37
C LEU A 11 -16.21 -6.40 6.84
N THR A 12 -16.74 -7.57 6.52
CA THR A 12 -15.95 -8.68 5.94
C THR A 12 -15.40 -8.30 4.57
N LYS A 13 -16.21 -7.63 3.73
CA LYS A 13 -15.77 -7.15 2.42
C LYS A 13 -14.61 -6.15 2.55
N ILE A 14 -14.74 -5.18 3.47
CA ILE A 14 -13.67 -4.21 3.76
C ILE A 14 -12.40 -4.92 4.24
N LEU A 15 -12.53 -5.90 5.14
CA LEU A 15 -11.40 -6.69 5.63
C LEU A 15 -10.69 -7.43 4.49
N ASN A 16 -11.43 -8.07 3.58
CA ASN A 16 -10.85 -8.76 2.42
C ASN A 16 -10.08 -7.78 1.50
N ASN A 17 -10.58 -6.55 1.32
CA ASN A 17 -9.87 -5.54 0.55
C ASN A 17 -8.58 -5.09 1.25
N TYR A 18 -8.55 -5.00 2.58
CA TYR A 18 -7.32 -4.76 3.34
C TYR A 18 -6.32 -5.92 3.23
N ASP A 19 -6.78 -7.17 3.28
CA ASP A 19 -5.92 -8.33 3.10
C ASP A 19 -5.29 -8.36 1.69
N GLU A 20 -6.05 -8.01 0.66
CA GLU A 20 -5.52 -7.88 -0.70
C GLU A 20 -4.53 -6.71 -0.83
N LEU A 21 -4.81 -5.57 -0.17
CA LEU A 21 -3.86 -4.46 -0.09
C LEU A 21 -2.54 -4.89 0.57
N LEU A 22 -2.60 -5.60 1.70
CA LEU A 22 -1.41 -6.13 2.38
C LEU A 22 -0.59 -7.05 1.46
N LYS A 23 -1.26 -7.92 0.69
CA LYS A 23 -0.60 -8.78 -0.29
C LYS A 23 0.09 -7.96 -1.38
N THR A 24 -0.60 -6.98 -1.96
CA THR A 24 0.00 -6.10 -2.98
C THR A 24 1.15 -5.26 -2.45
N ALA A 25 1.11 -4.83 -1.18
CA ALA A 25 2.22 -4.13 -0.53
C ALA A 25 3.45 -5.04 -0.38
N GLY A 26 3.24 -6.31 0.00
CA GLY A 26 4.31 -7.31 0.05
C GLY A 26 4.93 -7.59 -1.34
N GLU A 27 4.10 -7.73 -2.38
CA GLU A 27 4.57 -7.88 -3.76
C GLU A 27 5.37 -6.65 -4.22
N GLN A 28 4.88 -5.44 -3.93
CA GLN A 28 5.58 -4.18 -4.21
C GLN A 28 6.95 -4.13 -3.52
N TYR A 29 7.03 -4.53 -2.25
CA TYR A 29 8.29 -4.59 -1.50
C TYR A 29 9.32 -5.50 -2.19
N LEU A 30 8.90 -6.70 -2.61
CA LEU A 30 9.77 -7.64 -3.32
C LEU A 30 10.25 -7.10 -4.66
N LEU A 31 9.38 -6.44 -5.44
CA LEU A 31 9.78 -5.82 -6.70
C LEU A 31 10.79 -4.69 -6.51
N PHE A 32 10.65 -3.89 -5.45
CA PHE A 32 11.63 -2.87 -5.11
C PHE A 32 12.98 -3.48 -4.72
N GLN A 33 13.01 -4.60 -4.00
CA GLN A 33 14.26 -5.29 -3.68
C GLN A 33 14.95 -5.86 -4.93
N GLN A 34 14.17 -6.33 -5.90
CA GLN A 34 14.67 -6.92 -7.14
C GLN A 34 15.02 -5.87 -8.21
N GLY A 35 14.67 -4.59 -8.00
CA GLY A 35 14.83 -3.54 -9.00
C GLY A 35 13.94 -3.70 -10.23
N ASN A 36 12.86 -4.49 -10.13
CA ASN A 36 11.96 -4.78 -11.23
C ASN A 36 10.81 -3.76 -11.28
N PHE A 37 11.14 -2.54 -11.70
CA PHE A 37 10.20 -1.41 -11.70
C PHE A 37 9.09 -1.53 -12.77
N ASN A 38 9.30 -2.33 -13.82
CA ASN A 38 8.32 -2.51 -14.90
C ASN A 38 7.02 -3.18 -14.41
N GLN A 39 7.09 -3.97 -13.34
CA GLN A 39 5.95 -4.67 -12.76
C GLN A 39 5.24 -3.87 -11.65
N LEU A 40 5.77 -2.69 -11.26
CA LEU A 40 5.17 -1.88 -10.19
C LEU A 40 3.89 -1.17 -10.63
N MET A 41 3.78 -0.76 -11.90
CA MET A 41 2.64 0.05 -12.32
C MET A 41 1.30 -0.69 -12.20
N PRO A 42 1.17 -1.94 -12.66
CA PRO A 42 -0.05 -2.71 -12.46
C PRO A 42 -0.41 -2.91 -10.97
N LEU A 43 0.58 -3.05 -10.09
CA LEU A 43 0.33 -3.17 -8.64
C LEU A 43 -0.20 -1.88 -8.05
N LEU A 44 0.34 -0.73 -8.45
CA LEU A 44 -0.11 0.57 -7.98
C LEU A 44 -1.54 0.90 -8.47
N GLU A 45 -1.86 0.55 -9.71
CA GLU A 45 -3.23 0.66 -10.24
C GLU A 45 -4.21 -0.21 -9.45
N LYS A 46 -3.84 -1.48 -9.19
CA LYS A 46 -4.63 -2.40 -8.37
C LYS A 46 -4.84 -1.85 -6.95
N LYS A 47 -3.80 -1.34 -6.31
CA LYS A 47 -3.88 -0.69 -4.99
C LYS A 47 -4.82 0.49 -4.99
N ASN A 48 -4.73 1.36 -6.00
CA ASN A 48 -5.61 2.50 -6.13
C ASN A 48 -7.08 2.08 -6.28
N SER A 49 -7.35 1.03 -7.08
CA SER A 49 -8.70 0.45 -7.18
C SER A 49 -9.22 -0.05 -5.83
N LEU A 50 -8.39 -0.78 -5.08
CA LEU A 50 -8.76 -1.29 -3.75
C LEU A 50 -9.02 -0.15 -2.74
N PHE A 51 -8.24 0.94 -2.77
CA PHE A 51 -8.50 2.10 -1.92
C PHE A 51 -9.83 2.78 -2.26
N VAL A 52 -10.15 2.91 -3.55
CA VAL A 52 -11.45 3.44 -4.00
C VAL A 52 -12.60 2.54 -3.54
N GLU A 53 -12.45 1.22 -3.65
CA GLU A 53 -13.45 0.27 -3.18
C GLU A 53 -13.66 0.34 -1.67
N ILE A 54 -12.59 0.44 -0.88
CA ILE A 54 -12.67 0.62 0.58
C ILE A 54 -13.37 1.93 0.92
N ASP A 55 -13.10 3.04 0.21
CA ASP A 55 -13.75 4.33 0.45
C ASP A 55 -15.26 4.26 0.15
N VAL A 56 -15.64 3.64 -0.97
CA VAL A 56 -17.04 3.42 -1.34
C VAL A 56 -17.75 2.54 -0.30
N ASP A 57 -17.16 1.42 0.08
CA ASP A 57 -17.74 0.50 1.06
C ASP A 57 -17.82 1.13 2.46
N SER A 58 -16.82 1.94 2.85
CA SER A 58 -16.82 2.67 4.13
C SER A 58 -17.91 3.73 4.19
N LYS A 59 -18.19 4.42 3.08
CA LYS A 59 -19.30 5.37 2.97
C LYS A 59 -20.64 4.64 3.05
N ALA A 60 -20.79 3.50 2.38
CA ALA A 60 -21.99 2.67 2.47
C ALA A 60 -22.21 2.12 3.89
N LEU A 61 -21.14 1.79 4.60
CA LEU A 61 -21.15 1.30 5.98
C LEU A 61 -21.63 2.36 6.99
N ALA A 62 -21.51 3.65 6.68
CA ALA A 62 -21.81 4.72 7.63
C ALA A 62 -23.25 4.65 8.18
N SER A 63 -24.24 4.38 7.32
CA SER A 63 -25.64 4.26 7.74
C SER A 63 -25.88 3.00 8.57
N LEU A 64 -25.29 1.87 8.17
CA LEU A 64 -25.38 0.59 8.89
C LEU A 64 -24.74 0.71 10.28
N LYS A 65 -23.60 1.40 10.38
CA LYS A 65 -22.93 1.65 11.66
C LYS A 65 -23.79 2.50 12.58
N GLN A 66 -24.46 3.53 12.06
CA GLN A 66 -25.35 4.36 12.86
C GLN A 66 -26.53 3.54 13.40
N GLN A 67 -27.22 2.79 12.54
CA GLN A 67 -28.34 1.92 12.94
C GLN A 67 -27.90 0.84 13.93
N TRP A 68 -26.69 0.31 13.77
CA TRP A 68 -26.11 -0.64 14.71
C TRP A 68 -25.87 -0.03 16.08
N LEU A 69 -25.33 1.19 16.17
CA LEU A 69 -25.10 1.87 17.45
C LEU A 69 -26.40 2.10 18.24
N GLU A 70 -27.50 2.35 17.55
CA GLU A 70 -28.83 2.53 18.15
C GLU A 70 -29.40 1.22 18.71
N THR A 71 -29.01 0.08 18.15
CA THR A 71 -29.58 -1.25 18.46
C THR A 71 -28.61 -2.19 19.19
N ALA A 72 -27.33 -1.84 19.30
CA ALA A 72 -26.28 -2.70 19.86
C ALA A 72 -26.54 -3.08 21.33
N ASN A 73 -27.12 -2.17 22.12
CA ASN A 73 -27.39 -2.43 23.54
C ASN A 73 -28.43 -3.53 23.76
N SER A 74 -29.39 -3.68 22.84
CA SER A 74 -30.41 -4.73 22.86
C SER A 74 -30.03 -5.97 22.04
N ALA A 75 -28.93 -5.92 21.29
CA ALA A 75 -28.42 -7.05 20.53
C ALA A 75 -27.85 -8.16 21.45
N PRO A 76 -27.92 -9.44 21.03
CA PRO A 76 -27.24 -10.54 21.72
C PRO A 76 -25.73 -10.29 21.86
N GLU A 77 -25.15 -10.76 22.96
CA GLU A 77 -23.73 -10.60 23.25
C GLU A 77 -22.82 -11.18 22.15
N GLU A 78 -23.18 -12.35 21.61
CA GLU A 78 -22.45 -12.99 20.50
C GLU A 78 -22.38 -12.10 19.25
N GLN A 79 -23.45 -11.35 18.95
CA GLN A 79 -23.48 -10.44 17.79
C GLN A 79 -22.58 -9.23 18.04
N ARG A 80 -22.63 -8.65 19.25
CA ARG A 80 -21.72 -7.57 19.64
C ARG A 80 -20.26 -8.01 19.57
N ALA A 81 -19.94 -9.19 20.11
CA ALA A 81 -18.60 -9.75 20.08
C ALA A 81 -18.12 -9.99 18.63
N SER A 82 -19.00 -10.48 17.75
CA SER A 82 -18.68 -10.70 16.34
C SER A 82 -18.37 -9.42 15.58
N VAL A 83 -19.18 -8.37 15.78
CA VAL A 83 -18.95 -7.05 15.16
C VAL A 83 -17.65 -6.43 15.68
N ASN A 84 -17.43 -6.47 17.00
CA ASN A 84 -16.20 -5.94 17.59
C ASN A 84 -14.96 -6.68 17.08
N ALA A 85 -15.00 -8.01 16.99
CA ALA A 85 -13.90 -8.80 16.44
C ALA A 85 -13.59 -8.46 14.97
N LEU A 86 -14.60 -8.14 14.16
CA LEU A 86 -14.38 -7.68 12.78
C LEU A 86 -13.75 -6.28 12.74
N LEU A 87 -14.20 -5.37 13.60
CA LEU A 87 -13.62 -4.02 13.69
C LEU A 87 -12.17 -4.07 14.14
N ASP A 88 -11.85 -4.88 15.16
CA ASP A 88 -10.48 -5.07 15.65
C ASP A 88 -9.57 -5.62 14.55
N LYS A 89 -10.05 -6.61 13.77
CA LYS A 89 -9.31 -7.14 12.61
C LYS A 89 -9.05 -6.09 11.55
N ILE A 90 -10.03 -5.24 11.23
CA ILE A 90 -9.86 -4.15 10.26
C ILE A 90 -8.85 -3.13 10.77
N THR A 91 -8.92 -2.74 12.05
CA THR A 91 -7.95 -1.83 12.68
C THR A 91 -6.54 -2.39 12.63
N GLU A 92 -6.36 -3.66 12.96
CA GLU A 92 -5.06 -4.34 12.89
C GLU A 92 -4.55 -4.43 11.44
N ALA A 93 -5.41 -4.80 10.49
CA ALA A 93 -5.04 -4.87 9.08
C ALA A 93 -4.62 -3.50 8.52
N HIS A 94 -5.33 -2.42 8.90
CA HIS A 94 -4.95 -1.06 8.52
C HIS A 94 -3.59 -0.65 9.10
N LYS A 95 -3.34 -0.96 10.38
CA LYS A 95 -2.05 -0.69 11.03
C LYS A 95 -0.90 -1.42 10.33
N ARG A 96 -1.08 -2.71 10.06
CA ARG A 96 -0.10 -3.52 9.33
C ARG A 96 0.15 -2.96 7.92
N LEU A 97 -0.90 -2.51 7.22
CA LEU A 97 -0.75 -1.92 5.90
C LEU A 97 0.12 -0.66 5.96
N MET A 98 -0.11 0.23 6.92
CA MET A 98 0.73 1.43 7.09
C MET A 98 2.19 1.06 7.37
N GLU A 99 2.45 0.04 8.19
CA GLU A 99 3.80 -0.44 8.46
C GLU A 99 4.50 -0.96 7.18
N GLU A 100 3.79 -1.73 6.35
CA GLU A 100 4.32 -2.24 5.08
C GLU A 100 4.53 -1.14 4.02
N GLU A 101 3.62 -0.16 3.93
CA GLU A 101 3.79 1.00 3.06
C GLU A 101 5.01 1.83 3.47
N ASN A 102 5.21 2.05 4.76
CA ASN A 102 6.38 2.77 5.26
C ASN A 102 7.69 2.05 4.91
N LYS A 103 7.72 0.72 4.99
CA LYS A 103 8.87 -0.08 4.54
C LYS A 103 9.11 0.08 3.04
N CYS A 104 8.04 0.06 2.23
CA CYS A 104 8.13 0.28 0.79
C CYS A 104 8.67 1.67 0.45
N VAL A 105 8.20 2.72 1.12
CA VAL A 105 8.67 4.11 0.93
C VAL A 105 10.15 4.22 1.26
N ALA A 106 10.58 3.72 2.43
CA ALA A 106 11.98 3.74 2.83
C ALA A 106 12.88 3.00 1.83
N LEU A 107 12.40 1.88 1.28
CA LEU A 107 13.13 1.13 0.26
C LEU A 107 13.21 1.88 -1.07
N ALA A 108 12.12 2.50 -1.51
CA ALA A 108 12.08 3.31 -2.72
C ALA A 108 13.03 4.52 -2.63
N GLU A 109 13.08 5.20 -1.48
CA GLU A 109 14.01 6.31 -1.22
C GLU A 109 15.48 5.87 -1.25
N LYS A 110 15.79 4.71 -0.67
CA LYS A 110 17.13 4.11 -0.73
C LYS A 110 17.52 3.77 -2.16
N SER A 111 16.61 3.17 -2.93
CA SER A 111 16.84 2.83 -4.34
C SER A 111 17.06 4.09 -5.17
N LYS A 112 16.26 5.15 -4.97
CA LYS A 112 16.44 6.45 -5.62
C LYS A 112 17.83 7.01 -5.35
N THR A 113 18.26 7.05 -4.09
CA THR A 113 19.59 7.55 -3.70
C THR A 113 20.71 6.76 -4.36
N THR A 114 20.58 5.44 -4.43
CA THR A 114 21.56 4.55 -5.05
C THR A 114 21.68 4.82 -6.56
N VAL A 115 20.55 4.84 -7.28
CA VAL A 115 20.51 5.12 -8.72
C VAL A 115 21.06 6.51 -9.03
N SER A 116 20.70 7.53 -8.25
CA SER A 116 21.25 8.88 -8.43
C SER A 116 22.77 8.91 -8.26
N SER A 117 23.31 8.24 -7.24
CA SER A 117 24.75 8.16 -7.02
C SER A 117 25.48 7.44 -8.17
N GLU A 118 24.89 6.37 -8.70
CA GLU A 118 25.44 5.65 -9.86
C GLU A 118 25.42 6.49 -11.13
N LEU A 119 24.33 7.23 -11.38
CA LEU A 119 24.23 8.17 -12.49
C LEU A 119 25.30 9.25 -12.41
N ASP A 120 25.53 9.83 -11.22
CA ASP A 120 26.58 10.83 -11.02
C ASP A 120 27.98 10.27 -11.32
N LYS A 121 28.25 9.03 -10.89
CA LYS A 121 29.52 8.34 -11.22
C LYS A 121 29.68 8.16 -12.73
N ILE A 122 28.64 7.74 -13.44
CA ILE A 122 28.67 7.57 -14.90
C ILE A 122 28.88 8.91 -15.61
N ILE A 123 28.17 9.96 -15.19
CA ILE A 123 28.32 11.31 -15.74
C ILE A 123 29.75 11.82 -15.54
N ASN A 124 30.31 11.65 -14.35
CA ASN A 124 31.67 12.07 -14.03
C ASN A 124 32.72 11.25 -14.80
N ALA A 125 32.55 9.93 -14.93
CA ALA A 125 33.40 9.08 -15.74
C ALA A 125 33.38 9.48 -17.22
N LYS A 126 32.19 9.80 -17.76
CA LYS A 126 32.04 10.30 -19.13
C LYS A 126 32.74 11.65 -19.33
N LYS A 127 32.58 12.59 -18.39
CA LYS A 127 33.28 13.88 -18.43
C LYS A 127 34.81 13.71 -18.41
N ALA A 128 35.33 12.84 -17.53
CA ALA A 128 36.75 12.54 -17.46
C ALA A 128 37.26 11.92 -18.77
N ALA A 129 36.56 10.93 -19.31
CA ALA A 129 36.91 10.31 -20.59
C ALA A 129 36.94 11.32 -21.76
N SER A 130 35.97 12.22 -21.83
CA SER A 130 35.95 13.31 -22.82
C SER A 130 37.11 14.29 -22.64
N ALA A 131 37.49 14.63 -21.40
CA ALA A 131 38.64 15.49 -21.14
C ALA A 131 39.97 14.86 -21.60
N TYR A 132 40.19 13.57 -21.31
CA TYR A 132 41.38 12.84 -21.77
C TYR A 132 41.43 12.68 -23.29
N ALA A 133 40.28 12.46 -23.96
CA ALA A 133 40.21 12.37 -25.41
C ALA A 133 40.58 13.71 -26.09
N ASN A 134 40.16 14.84 -25.52
CA ASN A 134 40.50 16.18 -26.02
C ASN A 134 41.96 16.55 -25.78
N MET A 135 42.56 16.15 -24.65
CA MET A 135 43.99 16.34 -24.38
C MET A 135 44.90 15.56 -25.33
N LYS A 136 44.50 14.37 -25.80
CA LYS A 136 45.27 13.62 -26.82
C LYS A 136 45.24 14.27 -28.21
N LYS A 137 44.18 15.01 -28.55
CA LYS A 137 44.07 15.74 -29.84
C LYS A 137 44.85 17.06 -29.87
N GLN A 138 45.31 17.55 -28.73
CA GLN A 138 46.08 18.80 -28.60
C GLN A 138 47.60 18.59 -28.51
N LYS A 139 48.11 17.36 -28.72
CA LYS A 139 49.56 17.18 -28.88
C LYS A 139 49.96 17.58 -30.32
N PRO A 140 50.89 18.53 -30.51
CA PRO A 140 51.41 18.95 -31.81
C PRO A 140 52.20 17.85 -32.50
#